data_AF-A0A2S6BVH3-F1
#
_entry.id   AF-A0A2S6BVH3-F1
#
_cell.length_a   1.000
_cell.length_b   1.000
_cell.length_c   1.000
_cell.angle_alpha   90.00
_cell.angle_beta   90.00
_cell.angle_gamma   90.00
#
_symmetry.space_group_name_H-M   'P 1'
#
loop_
_entity.id
_entity.type
_entity.pdbx_description
1 polymer ?
#
loop_
_entity_poly.entity_id
_entity_poly.type
_entity_poly.pdbx_seq_one_letter_code
_entity_poly.pdbx_strand_id
1 'polypeptide(L)'
;MLSYIGPRNRVLRHRVKTPIYKTEKIDDPSFEYAFEKREKEERETAALPLISPEQFALLSKQGQATPEHARSCVYHLKNDIQIKPVSQRGSDSEAGHVGGRVPQWLWGQDMNVRDELSLNRIFVERLSYFLVAEGREEFLWKWLIHEWATEKRRVNEPARHLWVAGIMNAQREFFDSIVPPLRTLQRALEDFSGRRLWPMTFAAAVAGQIMVTSNTVPPYDPALFTVVLRANEAGKKRPVLKYTQAAAMLFHPTQPNARFFLNEASEYLKLGINTARDAAQHAFAAYALRAAYIFRLKNNAKDAAWLEAIVITRFPVVSAARQKKLTEVTTDPKLEVLRRQYTGQAPPTFDPWS
;
A
#
# COMPACT_ATOMS: atom_id res chain seq x y z
N MET A 1 55.52 44.53 47.28
CA MET A 1 54.72 45.13 46.21
C MET A 1 54.94 44.31 44.94
N LEU A 2 54.02 43.38 44.66
CA LEU A 2 54.11 42.44 43.53
C LEU A 2 52.85 42.62 42.68
N SER A 3 52.99 43.21 41.50
CA SER A 3 51.92 43.37 40.51
C SER A 3 52.07 42.31 39.43
N TYR A 4 51.37 41.20 39.64
CA TYR A 4 51.21 40.11 38.68
C TYR A 4 50.01 40.44 37.78
N ILE A 5 50.24 40.70 36.49
CA ILE A 5 49.19 40.96 35.49
C ILE A 5 48.79 39.60 34.90
N GLY A 6 47.66 39.06 35.34
CA GLY A 6 47.08 37.82 34.83
C GLY A 6 46.42 37.97 33.46
N PRO A 7 46.28 36.87 32.68
CA PRO A 7 45.67 36.90 31.37
C PRO A 7 44.14 36.98 31.45
N ARG A 8 43.54 37.89 30.67
CA ARG A 8 42.09 38.02 30.50
C ARG A 8 41.53 36.82 29.73
N ASN A 9 40.96 35.86 30.46
CA ASN A 9 40.10 34.83 29.89
C ASN A 9 38.80 35.44 29.35
N ARG A 10 38.71 35.55 28.02
CA ARG A 10 37.50 35.95 27.31
C ARG A 10 36.57 34.74 27.22
N VAL A 11 35.63 34.61 28.16
CA VAL A 11 34.58 33.59 28.13
C VAL A 11 33.64 33.91 26.95
N LEU A 12 33.82 33.23 25.82
CA LEU A 12 32.83 33.17 24.75
C LEU A 12 31.61 32.40 25.26
N ARG A 13 30.61 33.13 25.76
CA ARG A 13 29.27 32.56 25.96
C ARG A 13 28.67 32.27 24.60
N HIS A 14 28.84 31.05 24.09
CA HIS A 14 27.98 30.54 23.03
C HIS A 14 26.56 30.44 23.57
N ARG A 15 25.74 31.46 23.28
CA ARG A 15 24.28 31.32 23.31
C ARG A 15 23.93 30.29 22.25
N VAL A 16 23.74 29.04 22.66
CA VAL A 16 22.99 28.06 21.89
C VAL A 16 21.58 28.62 21.77
N LYS A 17 21.28 29.29 20.65
CA LYS A 17 19.90 29.54 20.24
C LYS A 17 19.35 28.19 19.84
N THR A 18 18.71 27.50 20.77
CA THR A 18 17.82 26.39 20.43
C THR A 18 16.77 26.96 19.47
N PRO A 19 16.67 26.46 18.23
CA PRO A 19 15.58 26.89 17.37
C PRO A 19 14.29 26.45 18.04
N ILE A 20 13.51 27.43 18.51
CA ILE A 20 12.11 27.23 18.85
C ILE A 20 11.43 26.93 17.51
N TYR A 21 11.37 25.66 17.16
CA TYR A 21 10.41 25.21 16.15
C TYR A 21 9.04 25.53 16.73
N LYS A 22 8.42 26.60 16.23
CA LYS A 22 6.96 26.67 16.24
C LYS A 22 6.51 25.45 15.43
N THR A 23 6.18 24.38 16.12
CA THR A 23 5.23 23.40 15.62
C THR A 23 3.92 24.16 15.49
N GLU A 24 3.71 24.79 14.33
CA GLU A 24 2.35 24.91 13.82
C GLU A 24 1.77 23.51 13.96
N LYS A 25 0.64 23.42 14.67
CA LYS A 25 -0.20 22.23 14.63
C LYS A 25 -0.53 22.03 13.15
N ILE A 26 0.23 21.17 12.49
CA ILE A 26 -0.22 20.55 11.26
C ILE A 26 -1.40 19.72 11.74
N ASP A 27 -2.61 20.19 11.45
CA ASP A 27 -3.82 19.42 11.64
C ASP A 27 -3.59 18.06 10.98
N ASP A 28 -3.45 17.04 11.83
CA ASP A 28 -3.00 15.71 11.46
C ASP A 28 -4.06 15.09 10.53
N PRO A 29 -3.75 14.73 9.27
CA PRO A 29 -4.76 14.25 8.35
C PRO A 29 -5.18 12.85 8.79
N SER A 30 -6.30 12.75 9.51
CA SER A 30 -6.91 11.51 9.96
C SER A 30 -7.23 10.57 8.77
N PHE A 31 -7.42 9.28 9.04
CA PHE A 31 -7.93 8.35 8.02
C PHE A 31 -9.31 8.78 7.52
N GLU A 32 -10.14 9.34 8.41
CA GLU A 32 -11.40 9.99 8.05
C GLU A 32 -11.15 11.08 7.01
N TYR A 33 -10.20 11.99 7.21
CA TYR A 33 -9.85 13.01 6.21
C TYR A 33 -9.41 12.41 4.86
N ALA A 34 -8.57 11.36 4.86
CA ALA A 34 -8.12 10.72 3.62
C ALA A 34 -9.23 9.92 2.92
N PHE A 35 -10.12 9.29 3.70
CA PHE A 35 -11.29 8.55 3.21
C PHE A 35 -12.35 9.51 2.69
N GLU A 36 -12.71 10.54 3.45
CA GLU A 36 -13.60 11.63 3.07
C GLU A 36 -13.09 12.36 1.83
N LYS A 37 -11.77 12.63 1.76
CA LYS A 37 -11.15 13.20 0.57
C LYS A 37 -11.33 12.27 -0.63
N ARG A 38 -11.06 10.96 -0.48
CA ARG A 38 -11.25 9.98 -1.55
C ARG A 38 -12.73 9.90 -1.98
N GLU A 39 -13.64 9.82 -1.02
CA GLU A 39 -15.07 9.70 -1.27
C GLU A 39 -15.61 10.98 -1.93
N LYS A 40 -15.09 12.14 -1.54
CA LYS A 40 -15.35 13.42 -2.19
C LYS A 40 -14.84 13.42 -3.63
N GLU A 41 -13.58 13.06 -3.86
CA GLU A 41 -13.01 12.95 -5.21
C GLU A 41 -13.80 11.98 -6.10
N GLU A 42 -14.29 10.87 -5.53
CA GLU A 42 -15.10 9.88 -6.23
C GLU A 42 -16.48 10.42 -6.56
N ARG A 43 -17.13 11.11 -5.62
CA ARG A 43 -18.41 11.80 -5.86
C ARG A 43 -18.30 12.90 -6.90
N GLU A 44 -17.24 13.71 -6.85
CA GLU A 44 -16.98 14.77 -7.83
C GLU A 44 -16.74 14.18 -9.23
N THR A 45 -15.97 13.08 -9.33
CA THR A 45 -15.74 12.39 -10.61
C THR A 45 -17.02 11.77 -11.15
N ALA A 46 -17.84 11.16 -10.29
CA ALA A 46 -19.12 10.56 -10.67
C ALA A 46 -20.17 11.59 -11.13
N ALA A 47 -20.04 12.84 -10.69
CA ALA A 47 -20.91 13.95 -11.08
C ALA A 47 -20.53 14.58 -12.42
N LEU A 48 -19.40 14.20 -13.02
CA LEU A 48 -19.00 14.71 -14.33
C LEU A 48 -19.97 14.22 -15.43
N PRO A 49 -20.18 15.01 -16.51
CA PRO A 49 -20.97 14.56 -17.64
C PRO A 49 -20.38 13.29 -18.24
N LEU A 50 -21.21 12.29 -18.54
CA LEU A 50 -20.78 11.03 -19.16
C LEU A 50 -20.13 11.30 -20.52
N ILE A 51 -18.88 10.86 -20.69
CA ILE A 51 -18.14 10.90 -21.96
C ILE A 51 -17.84 9.47 -22.42
N SER A 52 -18.30 9.10 -23.62
CA SER A 52 -17.95 7.79 -24.19
C SER A 52 -16.52 7.77 -24.76
N PRO A 53 -15.91 6.58 -24.95
CA PRO A 53 -14.60 6.47 -25.60
C PRO A 53 -14.55 7.08 -27.02
N GLU A 54 -15.64 6.98 -27.77
CA GLU A 54 -15.78 7.55 -29.12
C GLU A 54 -15.88 9.07 -29.05
N GLN A 55 -16.66 9.59 -28.11
CA GLN A 55 -16.81 11.02 -27.90
C GLN A 55 -15.48 11.63 -27.44
N PHE A 56 -14.76 10.99 -26.52
CA PHE A 56 -13.42 11.41 -26.12
C PHE A 56 -12.45 11.42 -27.32
N ALA A 57 -12.48 10.38 -28.16
CA ALA A 57 -11.65 10.32 -29.36
C ALA A 57 -11.95 11.45 -30.36
N LEU A 58 -13.23 11.80 -30.53
CA LEU A 58 -13.65 12.92 -31.37
C LEU A 58 -13.15 14.26 -30.81
N LEU A 59 -13.39 14.52 -29.53
CA LEU A 59 -12.92 15.72 -28.84
C LEU A 59 -11.40 15.85 -28.89
N SER A 60 -10.68 14.74 -28.71
CA SER A 60 -9.22 14.69 -28.78
C SER A 60 -8.71 15.07 -30.17
N LYS A 61 -9.30 14.51 -31.24
CA LYS A 61 -8.96 14.86 -32.64
C LYS A 61 -9.25 16.33 -32.96
N GLN A 62 -10.28 16.91 -32.34
CA GLN A 62 -10.65 18.31 -32.51
C GLN A 62 -9.81 19.28 -31.65
N GLY A 63 -8.93 18.77 -30.79
CA GLY A 63 -8.17 19.60 -29.84
C GLY A 63 -9.04 20.19 -28.72
N GLN A 64 -10.21 19.60 -28.45
CA GLN A 64 -11.20 20.06 -27.46
C GLN A 64 -11.31 19.14 -26.24
N ALA A 65 -10.56 18.03 -26.22
CA ALA A 65 -10.52 17.15 -25.05
C ALA A 65 -9.91 17.87 -23.84
N THR A 66 -10.49 17.65 -22.65
CA THR A 66 -10.05 18.25 -21.39
C THR A 66 -9.78 17.15 -20.36
N PRO A 67 -9.12 17.49 -19.25
CA PRO A 67 -8.96 16.58 -18.11
C PRO A 67 -10.24 15.96 -17.58
N GLU A 68 -11.30 16.73 -17.47
CA GLU A 68 -12.59 16.28 -16.99
C GLU A 68 -13.19 15.26 -17.96
N HIS A 69 -13.02 15.47 -19.27
CA HIS A 69 -13.45 14.50 -20.28
C HIS A 69 -12.70 13.16 -20.13
N ALA A 70 -11.40 13.19 -19.89
CA ALA A 70 -10.62 11.96 -19.66
C ALA A 70 -11.03 11.27 -18.35
N ARG A 71 -11.20 12.02 -17.25
CA ARG A 71 -11.67 11.48 -15.95
C ARG A 71 -13.02 10.80 -16.08
N SER A 72 -13.99 11.49 -16.68
CA SER A 72 -15.32 10.96 -16.94
C SER A 72 -15.27 9.69 -17.77
N CYS A 73 -14.57 9.73 -18.91
CA CYS A 73 -14.47 8.60 -19.83
C CYS A 73 -13.94 7.32 -19.16
N VAL A 74 -12.83 7.44 -18.43
CA VAL A 74 -12.18 6.30 -17.78
C VAL A 74 -13.02 5.81 -16.58
N TYR A 75 -13.62 6.73 -15.81
CA TYR A 75 -14.42 6.40 -14.64
C TYR A 75 -15.69 5.62 -15.00
N HIS A 76 -16.51 6.17 -15.89
CA HIS A 76 -17.78 5.55 -16.25
C HIS A 76 -17.59 4.24 -16.99
N LEU A 77 -16.64 4.17 -17.94
CA LEU A 77 -16.36 2.92 -18.64
C LEU A 77 -15.93 1.81 -17.66
N LYS A 78 -15.08 2.12 -16.67
CA LYS A 78 -14.68 1.09 -15.70
C LYS A 78 -15.85 0.66 -14.84
N ASN A 79 -16.72 1.57 -14.42
CA ASN A 79 -17.91 1.24 -13.65
C ASN A 79 -18.88 0.35 -14.46
N ASP A 80 -19.10 0.66 -15.73
CA ASP A 80 -19.95 -0.14 -16.61
C ASP A 80 -19.42 -1.58 -16.75
N ILE A 81 -18.10 -1.74 -16.90
CA ILE A 81 -17.44 -3.06 -16.91
C ILE A 81 -17.57 -3.76 -15.55
N GLN A 82 -17.41 -3.03 -14.44
CA GLN A 82 -17.49 -3.59 -13.09
C GLN A 82 -18.89 -4.06 -12.69
N ILE A 83 -19.95 -3.66 -13.38
CA ILE A 83 -21.31 -4.17 -13.16
C ILE A 83 -21.52 -5.53 -13.86
N LYS A 84 -20.75 -5.83 -14.90
CA LYS A 84 -20.85 -7.10 -15.64
C LYS A 84 -20.33 -8.29 -14.82
N PRO A 85 -20.77 -9.54 -15.07
CA PRO A 85 -20.18 -10.74 -14.48
C PRO A 85 -18.67 -10.85 -14.77
N VAL A 86 -17.87 -11.39 -13.83
CA VAL A 86 -16.40 -11.51 -13.98
C VAL A 86 -15.99 -12.25 -15.25
N SER A 87 -16.73 -13.30 -15.63
CA SER A 87 -16.48 -14.06 -16.87
C SER A 87 -16.69 -13.26 -18.16
N GLN A 88 -17.36 -12.12 -18.08
CA GLN A 88 -17.60 -11.21 -19.20
C GLN A 88 -16.67 -9.99 -19.15
N ARG A 89 -15.90 -9.79 -18.08
CA ARG A 89 -14.95 -8.68 -17.97
C ARG A 89 -13.65 -9.09 -18.67
N GLY A 90 -13.12 -8.24 -19.54
CA GLY A 90 -11.72 -8.32 -19.95
C GLY A 90 -11.44 -8.71 -21.40
N SER A 91 -12.37 -8.43 -22.31
CA SER A 91 -11.99 -8.36 -23.73
C SER A 91 -11.46 -6.97 -24.08
N ASP A 92 -10.42 -6.89 -24.92
CA ASP A 92 -9.91 -5.63 -25.49
C ASP A 92 -11.02 -4.77 -26.10
N SER A 93 -12.05 -5.41 -26.66
CA SER A 93 -13.21 -4.73 -27.24
C SER A 93 -14.02 -3.94 -26.20
N GLU A 94 -14.09 -4.39 -24.96
CA GLU A 94 -14.79 -3.66 -23.89
C GLU A 94 -14.01 -2.48 -23.35
N ALA A 95 -12.68 -2.52 -23.44
CA ALA A 95 -11.80 -1.42 -23.04
C ALA A 95 -11.90 -0.21 -23.99
N GLY A 96 -12.48 -0.38 -25.19
CA GLY A 96 -12.70 0.71 -26.15
C GLY A 96 -11.42 1.41 -26.60
N HIS A 97 -10.26 0.76 -26.43
CA HIS A 97 -8.92 1.34 -26.62
C HIS A 97 -8.64 2.60 -25.78
N VAL A 98 -9.33 2.79 -24.65
CA VAL A 98 -9.15 3.93 -23.74
C VAL A 98 -7.73 3.96 -23.16
N GLY A 99 -7.15 2.80 -22.85
CA GLY A 99 -5.77 2.63 -22.38
C GLY A 99 -4.72 3.06 -23.41
N GLY A 100 -5.05 3.11 -24.70
CA GLY A 100 -4.21 3.71 -25.73
C GLY A 100 -4.51 5.20 -25.94
N ARG A 101 -5.80 5.54 -26.10
CA ARG A 101 -6.25 6.88 -26.49
C ARG A 101 -5.93 7.93 -25.43
N VAL A 102 -6.22 7.65 -24.15
CA VAL A 102 -6.05 8.63 -23.07
C VAL A 102 -4.56 8.92 -22.81
N PRO A 103 -3.67 7.92 -22.68
CA PRO A 103 -2.24 8.20 -22.50
C PRO A 103 -1.59 8.89 -23.70
N GLN A 104 -2.00 8.53 -24.93
CA GLN A 104 -1.51 9.21 -26.13
C GLN A 104 -1.95 10.68 -26.17
N TRP A 105 -3.19 10.98 -25.77
CA TRP A 105 -3.68 12.35 -25.63
C TRP A 105 -2.90 13.11 -24.56
N LEU A 106 -2.72 12.54 -23.37
CA LEU A 106 -1.92 13.15 -22.29
C LEU A 106 -0.51 13.52 -22.77
N TRP A 107 0.16 12.58 -23.43
CA TRP A 107 1.49 12.79 -24.00
C TRP A 107 1.50 13.87 -25.09
N GLY A 108 0.50 13.87 -25.98
CA GLY A 108 0.40 14.83 -27.08
C GLY A 108 0.11 16.27 -26.64
N GLN A 109 -0.37 16.48 -25.42
CA GLN A 109 -0.62 17.82 -24.87
C GLN A 109 0.58 18.39 -24.08
N ASP A 110 1.71 17.68 -24.03
CA ASP A 110 2.80 17.94 -23.06
C ASP A 110 2.28 18.04 -21.61
N MET A 111 1.10 17.44 -21.36
CA MET A 111 0.55 17.23 -20.04
C MET A 111 1.35 16.09 -19.42
N ASN A 112 2.55 16.44 -18.96
CA ASN A 112 3.43 15.54 -18.25
C ASN A 112 2.74 15.04 -16.97
N VAL A 113 3.37 14.09 -16.25
CA VAL A 113 2.91 13.59 -14.94
C VAL A 113 2.80 14.70 -13.86
N ARG A 114 2.97 15.96 -14.25
CA ARG A 114 2.95 17.19 -13.46
C ARG A 114 1.54 17.79 -13.32
N ASP A 115 0.58 17.38 -14.16
CA ASP A 115 -0.77 17.93 -14.12
C ASP A 115 -1.67 17.23 -13.10
N GLU A 116 -2.71 17.95 -12.64
CA GLU A 116 -3.69 17.54 -11.63
C GLU A 116 -4.28 16.14 -11.87
N LEU A 117 -4.36 15.71 -13.13
CA LEU A 117 -4.82 14.38 -13.56
C LEU A 117 -3.90 13.24 -13.13
N SER A 118 -2.61 13.35 -13.43
CA SER A 118 -1.62 12.34 -13.10
C SER A 118 -1.34 12.25 -11.60
N LEU A 119 -1.81 13.26 -10.85
CA LEU A 119 -1.84 13.25 -9.39
C LEU A 119 -3.15 12.70 -8.82
N ASN A 120 -4.20 12.58 -9.63
CA ASN A 120 -5.51 12.08 -9.20
C ASN A 120 -5.48 10.55 -9.08
N ARG A 121 -5.59 10.07 -7.84
CA ARG A 121 -5.51 8.65 -7.52
C ARG A 121 -6.60 7.82 -8.21
N ILE A 122 -7.83 8.33 -8.26
CA ILE A 122 -8.95 7.63 -8.88
C ILE A 122 -8.66 7.46 -10.37
N PHE A 123 -8.31 8.54 -11.05
CA PHE A 123 -7.94 8.50 -12.47
C PHE A 123 -6.82 7.48 -12.74
N VAL A 124 -5.75 7.51 -11.96
CA VAL A 124 -4.63 6.56 -12.09
C VAL A 124 -5.08 5.11 -11.89
N GLU A 125 -5.84 4.82 -10.83
CA GLU A 125 -6.36 3.47 -10.53
C GLU A 125 -7.31 2.97 -11.64
N ARG A 126 -8.15 3.85 -12.19
CA ARG A 126 -9.10 3.51 -13.25
C ARG A 126 -8.38 3.34 -14.60
N LEU A 127 -7.45 4.22 -14.97
CA LEU A 127 -6.71 4.13 -16.23
C LEU A 127 -5.75 2.93 -16.25
N SER A 128 -5.14 2.60 -15.11
CA SER A 128 -4.27 1.44 -14.98
C SER A 128 -4.97 0.13 -15.35
N TYR A 129 -6.28 0.02 -15.09
CA TYR A 129 -7.07 -1.13 -15.52
C TYR A 129 -7.07 -1.30 -17.04
N PHE A 130 -7.34 -0.23 -17.79
CA PHE A 130 -7.36 -0.27 -19.25
C PHE A 130 -5.97 -0.47 -19.84
N LEU A 131 -4.93 0.09 -19.22
CA LEU A 131 -3.55 -0.16 -19.61
C LEU A 131 -3.19 -1.63 -19.51
N VAL A 132 -3.61 -2.31 -18.45
CA VAL A 132 -3.40 -3.76 -18.28
C VAL A 132 -4.26 -4.55 -19.24
N ALA A 133 -5.55 -4.21 -19.36
CA ALA A 133 -6.46 -4.91 -20.24
C ALA A 133 -5.97 -4.92 -21.69
N GLU A 134 -5.43 -3.79 -22.17
CA GLU A 134 -4.94 -3.61 -23.54
C GLU A 134 -3.46 -4.01 -23.75
N GLY A 135 -2.78 -4.54 -22.73
CA GLY A 135 -1.35 -4.90 -22.82
C GLY A 135 -0.41 -3.71 -23.08
N ARG A 136 -0.77 -2.53 -22.56
CA ARG A 136 -0.07 -1.25 -22.78
C ARG A 136 0.76 -0.79 -21.58
N GLU A 137 0.98 -1.64 -20.58
CA GLU A 137 1.74 -1.27 -19.38
C GLU A 137 3.17 -0.82 -19.72
N GLU A 138 3.76 -1.38 -20.78
CA GLU A 138 5.10 -1.02 -21.22
C GLU A 138 5.22 0.44 -21.69
N PHE A 139 4.15 1.01 -22.26
CA PHE A 139 4.12 2.42 -22.61
C PHE A 139 4.30 3.28 -21.35
N LEU A 140 3.48 3.00 -20.33
CA LEU A 140 3.54 3.72 -19.05
C LEU A 140 4.89 3.49 -18.35
N TRP A 141 5.45 2.30 -18.43
CA TRP A 141 6.76 2.00 -17.84
C TRP A 141 7.89 2.81 -18.49
N LYS A 142 7.96 2.80 -19.83
CA LYS A 142 8.92 3.61 -20.59
C LYS A 142 8.74 5.10 -20.32
N TRP A 143 7.49 5.54 -20.20
CA TRP A 143 7.16 6.91 -19.84
C TRP A 143 7.72 7.28 -18.47
N LEU A 144 7.47 6.47 -17.44
CA LEU A 144 7.98 6.71 -16.08
C LEU A 144 9.52 6.75 -16.04
N ILE A 145 10.19 5.89 -16.80
CA ILE A 145 11.65 5.90 -16.94
C ILE A 145 12.13 7.17 -17.65
N HIS A 146 11.47 7.56 -18.74
CA HIS A 146 11.82 8.75 -19.52
C HIS A 146 11.67 10.02 -18.69
N GLU A 147 10.51 10.23 -18.07
CA GLU A 147 10.22 11.35 -17.17
C GLU A 147 11.26 11.43 -16.06
N TRP A 148 11.64 10.29 -15.50
CA TRP A 148 12.68 10.26 -14.48
C TRP A 148 14.05 10.69 -15.02
N ALA A 149 14.45 10.20 -16.20
CA ALA A 149 15.73 10.54 -16.81
C ALA A 149 15.84 12.03 -17.18
N THR A 150 14.71 12.68 -17.49
CA THR A 150 14.65 14.09 -17.89
C THR A 150 14.44 15.05 -16.72
N GLU A 151 13.94 14.58 -15.57
CA GLU A 151 13.71 15.39 -14.37
C GLU A 151 15.02 15.85 -13.71
N LYS A 152 15.52 17.02 -14.10
CA LYS A 152 16.70 17.67 -13.47
C LYS A 152 16.43 18.17 -12.04
N ARG A 153 15.18 18.15 -11.55
CA ARG A 153 14.79 18.74 -10.26
C ARG A 153 14.51 17.69 -9.18
N ARG A 154 14.97 17.99 -7.96
CA ARG A 154 14.60 17.28 -6.73
C ARG A 154 13.17 17.64 -6.37
N VAL A 155 12.16 16.96 -6.91
CA VAL A 155 10.82 17.06 -6.34
C VAL A 155 10.31 15.66 -6.10
N ASN A 156 10.11 15.35 -4.82
CA ASN A 156 9.33 14.22 -4.36
C ASN A 156 7.86 14.45 -4.74
N GLU A 157 7.52 14.60 -6.02
CA GLU A 157 6.12 14.78 -6.43
C GLU A 157 5.36 13.50 -6.07
N PRO A 158 4.50 13.54 -5.04
CA PRO A 158 4.08 12.37 -4.29
C PRO A 158 2.96 11.60 -4.98
N ALA A 159 2.84 11.63 -6.31
CA ALA A 159 1.78 10.88 -6.99
C ALA A 159 2.26 9.97 -8.11
N ARG A 160 3.49 10.13 -8.62
CA ARG A 160 4.00 9.23 -9.69
C ARG A 160 4.08 7.78 -9.25
N HIS A 161 4.34 7.57 -7.97
CA HIS A 161 4.34 6.24 -7.35
C HIS A 161 2.97 5.56 -7.35
N LEU A 162 1.88 6.32 -7.53
CA LEU A 162 0.54 5.75 -7.66
C LEU A 162 0.40 4.92 -8.93
N TRP A 163 1.15 5.22 -10.00
CA TRP A 163 1.09 4.45 -11.24
C TRP A 163 1.58 3.02 -11.05
N VAL A 164 2.71 2.81 -10.35
CA VAL A 164 3.22 1.46 -10.11
C VAL A 164 2.24 0.65 -9.27
N ALA A 165 1.72 1.23 -8.18
CA ALA A 165 0.70 0.58 -7.36
C ALA A 165 -0.63 0.38 -8.14
N GLY A 166 -1.00 1.33 -9.02
CA GLY A 166 -2.17 1.28 -9.88
C GLY A 166 -2.11 0.12 -10.86
N ILE A 167 -0.98 -0.04 -11.59
CA ILE A 167 -0.73 -1.19 -12.47
C ILE A 167 -0.80 -2.50 -11.68
N MET A 168 -0.14 -2.58 -10.52
CA MET A 168 -0.15 -3.79 -9.71
C MET A 168 -1.58 -4.16 -9.28
N ASN A 169 -2.37 -3.20 -8.81
CA ASN A 169 -3.76 -3.44 -8.43
C ASN A 169 -4.62 -3.84 -9.63
N ALA A 170 -4.43 -3.19 -10.78
CA ALA A 170 -5.11 -3.52 -12.02
C ALA A 170 -4.77 -4.93 -12.51
N GLN A 171 -3.49 -5.33 -12.48
CA GLN A 171 -3.05 -6.69 -12.81
C GLN A 171 -3.67 -7.73 -11.90
N ARG A 172 -3.75 -7.45 -10.59
CA ARG A 172 -4.45 -8.32 -9.65
C ARG A 172 -5.93 -8.45 -9.99
N GLU A 173 -6.61 -7.33 -10.25
CA GLU A 173 -8.04 -7.29 -10.58
C GLU A 173 -8.33 -8.00 -11.90
N PHE A 174 -7.48 -7.81 -12.91
CA PHE A 174 -7.69 -8.34 -14.26
C PHE A 174 -7.35 -9.83 -14.39
N PHE A 175 -6.22 -10.26 -13.83
CA PHE A 175 -5.77 -11.66 -13.92
C PHE A 175 -6.26 -12.55 -12.78
N ASP A 176 -6.97 -11.99 -11.80
CA ASP A 176 -7.34 -12.65 -10.54
C ASP A 176 -6.17 -13.42 -9.90
N SER A 177 -4.98 -12.80 -9.94
CA SER A 177 -3.73 -13.45 -9.56
C SER A 177 -2.76 -12.44 -8.94
N ILE A 178 -1.97 -12.91 -7.96
CA ILE A 178 -0.88 -12.10 -7.39
C ILE A 178 0.44 -12.24 -8.16
N VAL A 179 0.55 -13.16 -9.13
CA VAL A 179 1.83 -13.39 -9.84
C VAL A 179 2.23 -12.19 -10.71
N PRO A 180 1.39 -11.70 -11.65
CA PRO A 180 1.75 -10.55 -12.47
C PRO A 180 2.15 -9.30 -11.66
N PRO A 181 1.41 -8.86 -10.63
CA PRO A 181 1.80 -7.68 -9.87
C PRO A 181 3.08 -7.87 -9.06
N LEU A 182 3.37 -9.08 -8.55
CA LEU A 182 4.63 -9.32 -7.84
C LEU A 182 5.85 -9.39 -8.78
N ARG A 183 5.65 -9.75 -10.06
CA ARG A 183 6.68 -9.55 -11.10
C ARG A 183 6.89 -8.07 -11.42
N THR A 184 5.81 -7.29 -11.50
CA THR A 184 5.91 -5.83 -11.64
C THR A 184 6.65 -5.19 -10.47
N LEU A 185 6.42 -5.67 -9.24
CA LEU A 185 7.20 -5.26 -8.06
C LEU A 185 8.69 -5.59 -8.20
N GLN A 186 9.02 -6.80 -8.67
CA GLN A 186 10.41 -7.18 -8.92
C GLN A 186 11.06 -6.25 -9.93
N ARG A 187 10.41 -6.00 -11.06
CA ARG A 187 10.88 -5.05 -12.08
C ARG A 187 11.06 -3.63 -11.50
N ALA A 188 10.13 -3.18 -10.66
CA ALA A 188 10.24 -1.88 -9.99
C ALA A 188 11.49 -1.78 -9.10
N LEU A 189 11.88 -2.87 -8.42
CA LEU A 189 13.10 -2.89 -7.61
C LEU A 189 14.37 -2.77 -8.45
N GLU A 190 14.36 -3.36 -9.65
CA GLU A 190 15.47 -3.35 -10.59
C GLU A 190 15.60 -1.98 -11.27
N ASP A 191 14.50 -1.50 -11.87
CA ASP A 191 14.49 -0.29 -12.70
C ASP A 191 14.45 1.00 -11.88
N PHE A 192 13.86 0.98 -10.66
CA PHE A 192 13.72 2.16 -9.79
C PHE A 192 14.66 2.12 -8.57
N SER A 193 15.86 1.56 -8.72
CA SER A 193 16.83 1.49 -7.63
C SER A 193 17.44 2.86 -7.28
N GLY A 194 17.62 3.15 -5.98
CA GLY A 194 18.32 4.34 -5.47
C GLY A 194 17.49 5.30 -4.61
N ARG A 195 18.17 6.19 -3.86
CA ARG A 195 17.55 7.05 -2.84
C ARG A 195 16.45 7.98 -3.37
N ARG A 196 16.53 8.42 -4.63
CA ARG A 196 15.56 9.36 -5.20
C ARG A 196 14.33 8.67 -5.79
N LEU A 197 14.44 7.38 -6.09
CA LEU A 197 13.39 6.55 -6.68
C LEU A 197 12.63 5.73 -5.63
N TRP A 198 13.02 5.90 -4.37
CA TRP A 198 12.40 5.31 -3.19
C TRP A 198 10.86 5.40 -3.15
N PRO A 199 10.18 6.50 -3.55
CA PRO A 199 8.71 6.55 -3.51
C PRO A 199 8.03 5.49 -4.39
N MET A 200 8.57 5.20 -5.58
CA MET A 200 8.03 4.19 -6.50
C MET A 200 8.10 2.81 -5.84
N THR A 201 9.29 2.48 -5.35
CA THR A 201 9.56 1.23 -4.64
C THR A 201 8.75 1.10 -3.35
N PHE A 202 8.55 2.19 -2.62
CA PHE A 202 7.73 2.21 -1.41
C PHE A 202 6.26 1.91 -1.73
N ALA A 203 5.67 2.58 -2.73
CA ALA A 203 4.28 2.34 -3.12
C ALA A 203 4.07 0.91 -3.64
N ALA A 204 5.01 0.42 -4.45
CA ALA A 204 5.02 -0.96 -4.92
C ALA A 204 5.14 -1.95 -3.74
N ALA A 205 6.00 -1.66 -2.75
CA ALA A 205 6.13 -2.49 -1.55
C ALA A 205 4.85 -2.51 -0.70
N VAL A 206 4.14 -1.38 -0.59
CA VAL A 206 2.84 -1.33 0.10
C VAL A 206 1.79 -2.17 -0.64
N ALA A 207 1.69 -2.05 -1.96
CA ALA A 207 0.78 -2.86 -2.76
C ALA A 207 1.11 -4.37 -2.66
N GLY A 208 2.40 -4.72 -2.79
CA GLY A 208 2.88 -6.09 -2.62
C GLY A 208 2.60 -6.66 -1.23
N GLN A 209 2.77 -5.85 -0.17
CA GLN A 209 2.43 -6.24 1.19
C GLN A 209 0.95 -6.59 1.33
N ILE A 210 0.05 -5.76 0.80
CA ILE A 210 -1.39 -6.02 0.80
C ILE A 210 -1.69 -7.35 0.11
N MET A 211 -1.04 -7.61 -1.04
CA MET A 211 -1.23 -8.84 -1.81
C MET A 211 -0.79 -10.09 -1.05
N VAL A 212 0.41 -10.11 -0.46
CA VAL A 212 0.89 -11.31 0.25
C VAL A 212 0.17 -11.56 1.57
N THR A 213 -0.42 -10.52 2.17
CA THR A 213 -1.28 -10.66 3.35
C THR A 213 -2.72 -11.07 3.00
N SER A 214 -3.11 -11.08 1.73
CA SER A 214 -4.43 -11.54 1.30
C SER A 214 -4.53 -13.06 1.33
N ASN A 215 -5.60 -13.59 1.91
CA ASN A 215 -5.81 -15.05 2.01
C ASN A 215 -6.65 -15.62 0.86
N THR A 216 -7.13 -14.80 -0.07
CA THR A 216 -8.16 -15.19 -1.04
C THR A 216 -7.64 -15.45 -2.45
N VAL A 217 -6.41 -15.03 -2.77
CA VAL A 217 -5.88 -15.07 -4.15
C VAL A 217 -4.64 -15.96 -4.22
N PRO A 218 -4.75 -17.24 -4.65
CA PRO A 218 -3.59 -18.07 -4.97
C PRO A 218 -2.89 -17.59 -6.26
N PRO A 219 -1.67 -18.07 -6.58
CA PRO A 219 -0.84 -19.00 -5.80
C PRO A 219 -0.08 -18.31 -4.66
N TYR A 220 0.25 -19.06 -3.61
CA TYR A 220 1.04 -18.58 -2.47
C TYR A 220 2.53 -18.96 -2.63
N ASP A 221 3.22 -18.26 -3.53
CA ASP A 221 4.61 -18.55 -3.89
C ASP A 221 5.61 -17.94 -2.88
N PRO A 222 6.47 -18.76 -2.20
CA PRO A 222 7.51 -18.26 -1.32
C PRO A 222 8.52 -17.33 -2.00
N ALA A 223 8.85 -17.55 -3.28
CA ALA A 223 9.81 -16.71 -4.00
C ALA A 223 9.26 -15.28 -4.19
N LEU A 224 7.98 -15.17 -4.54
CA LEU A 224 7.30 -13.87 -4.66
C LEU A 224 7.13 -13.18 -3.30
N PHE A 225 6.96 -13.95 -2.23
CA PHE A 225 6.97 -13.41 -0.87
C PHE A 225 8.33 -12.78 -0.52
N THR A 226 9.44 -13.41 -0.89
CA THR A 226 10.80 -12.84 -0.70
C THR A 226 10.98 -11.51 -1.44
N VAL A 227 10.40 -11.34 -2.63
CA VAL A 227 10.40 -10.07 -3.36
C VAL A 227 9.75 -8.95 -2.55
N VAL A 228 8.62 -9.23 -1.88
CA VAL A 228 7.94 -8.25 -1.01
C VAL A 228 8.81 -7.87 0.20
N LEU A 229 9.50 -8.83 0.81
CA LEU A 229 10.42 -8.53 1.91
C LEU A 229 11.56 -7.59 1.46
N ARG A 230 12.20 -7.89 0.33
CA ARG A 230 13.24 -7.04 -0.27
C ARG A 230 12.71 -5.64 -0.61
N ALA A 231 11.49 -5.55 -1.12
CA ALA A 231 10.85 -4.27 -1.42
C ALA A 231 10.58 -3.44 -0.16
N ASN A 232 10.14 -4.09 0.93
CA ASN A 232 9.98 -3.42 2.21
C ASN A 232 11.32 -2.87 2.72
N GLU A 233 12.43 -3.61 2.60
CA GLU A 233 13.77 -3.15 3.01
C GLU A 233 14.22 -1.91 2.22
N ALA A 234 13.99 -1.92 0.91
CA ALA A 234 14.27 -0.76 0.06
C ALA A 234 13.35 0.42 0.41
N GLY A 235 12.09 0.15 0.75
CA GLY A 235 11.03 1.13 0.93
C GLY A 235 10.84 1.67 2.35
N LYS A 236 11.35 1.07 3.42
CA LYS A 236 10.94 1.43 4.80
C LYS A 236 12.12 1.72 5.74
N LYS A 237 11.91 2.64 6.68
CA LYS A 237 12.88 2.96 7.76
C LYS A 237 12.83 1.90 8.87
N ARG A 238 13.95 1.73 9.60
CA ARG A 238 14.20 0.62 10.54
C ARG A 238 13.04 0.22 11.48
N PRO A 239 12.41 1.11 12.28
CA PRO A 239 11.35 0.67 13.20
C PRO A 239 10.11 0.13 12.45
N VAL A 240 9.69 0.85 11.40
CA VAL A 240 8.53 0.46 10.58
C VAL A 240 8.85 -0.78 9.75
N LEU A 241 10.09 -0.91 9.27
CA LEU A 241 10.57 -2.06 8.51
C LEU A 241 10.50 -3.33 9.33
N LYS A 242 11.07 -3.33 10.55
CA LYS A 242 11.06 -4.51 11.43
C LYS A 242 9.66 -5.02 11.71
N TYR A 243 8.76 -4.12 12.12
CA TYR A 243 7.36 -4.46 12.36
C TYR A 243 6.68 -4.97 11.09
N THR A 244 6.89 -4.30 9.94
CA THR A 244 6.30 -4.74 8.66
C THR A 244 6.77 -6.15 8.30
N GLN A 245 8.07 -6.43 8.38
CA GLN A 245 8.63 -7.75 8.07
C GLN A 245 8.09 -8.80 9.05
N ALA A 246 8.04 -8.47 10.34
CA ALA A 246 7.50 -9.34 11.36
C ALA A 246 6.02 -9.68 11.13
N ALA A 247 5.21 -8.68 10.75
CA ALA A 247 3.81 -8.88 10.35
C ALA A 247 3.69 -9.71 9.06
N ALA A 248 4.53 -9.45 8.06
CA ALA A 248 4.56 -10.21 6.81
C ALA A 248 4.85 -11.70 7.07
N MET A 249 5.77 -12.02 7.99
CA MET A 249 6.13 -13.41 8.33
C MET A 249 4.97 -14.23 8.90
N LEU A 250 3.90 -13.60 9.38
CA LEU A 250 2.66 -14.31 9.75
C LEU A 250 1.95 -14.92 8.53
N PHE A 251 2.22 -14.40 7.34
CA PHE A 251 1.61 -14.77 6.07
C PHE A 251 2.60 -15.47 5.14
N HIS A 252 3.76 -15.91 5.63
CA HIS A 252 4.68 -16.68 4.81
C HIS A 252 3.98 -17.99 4.36
N PRO A 253 3.97 -18.32 3.06
CA PRO A 253 3.17 -19.42 2.52
C PRO A 253 3.54 -20.82 3.04
N THR A 254 4.82 -21.07 3.29
CA THR A 254 5.33 -22.38 3.74
C THR A 254 5.87 -22.39 5.16
N GLN A 255 6.23 -21.24 5.72
CA GLN A 255 6.92 -21.10 7.00
C GLN A 255 6.37 -19.93 7.83
N PRO A 256 5.05 -19.89 8.11
CA PRO A 256 4.47 -18.84 8.93
C PRO A 256 5.12 -18.81 10.32
N ASN A 257 5.57 -17.62 10.75
CA ASN A 257 6.36 -17.46 11.96
C ASN A 257 5.90 -16.28 12.82
N ALA A 258 5.13 -16.60 13.87
CA ALA A 258 4.64 -15.65 14.86
C ALA A 258 5.70 -15.10 15.83
N ARG A 259 6.90 -15.73 15.92
CA ARG A 259 7.93 -15.29 16.86
C ARG A 259 8.50 -13.93 16.48
N PHE A 260 8.69 -13.66 15.19
CA PHE A 260 9.12 -12.34 14.73
C PHE A 260 8.13 -11.25 15.15
N PHE A 261 6.84 -11.50 14.98
CA PHE A 261 5.79 -10.57 15.40
C PHE A 261 5.81 -10.34 16.91
N LEU A 262 5.88 -11.41 17.71
CA LEU A 262 5.91 -11.30 19.17
C LEU A 262 7.07 -10.43 19.67
N ASN A 263 8.27 -10.62 19.10
CA ASN A 263 9.47 -9.88 19.48
C ASN A 263 9.32 -8.36 19.22
N GLU A 264 8.64 -8.00 18.13
CA GLU A 264 8.46 -6.59 17.73
C GLU A 264 7.17 -5.97 18.30
N ALA A 265 6.18 -6.77 18.71
CA ALA A 265 4.88 -6.30 19.19
C ALA A 265 5.00 -5.38 20.40
N SER A 266 5.86 -5.73 21.37
CA SER A 266 6.06 -4.93 22.58
C SER A 266 6.65 -3.55 22.27
N GLU A 267 7.63 -3.47 21.38
CA GLU A 267 8.22 -2.19 20.98
C GLU A 267 7.25 -1.37 20.13
N TYR A 268 6.50 -2.00 19.23
CA TYR A 268 5.47 -1.31 18.44
C TYR A 268 4.32 -0.76 19.31
N LEU A 269 3.95 -1.49 20.37
CA LEU A 269 2.99 -1.03 21.37
C LEU A 269 3.47 0.22 22.12
N LYS A 270 4.77 0.30 22.44
CA LYS A 270 5.38 1.46 23.11
C LYS A 270 5.57 2.65 22.17
N LEU A 271 5.97 2.39 20.93
CA LEU A 271 6.39 3.42 19.97
C LEU A 271 5.24 4.16 19.29
N GLY A 272 3.99 3.76 19.51
CA GLY A 272 2.85 4.62 19.15
C GLY A 272 1.66 3.95 18.49
N ILE A 273 1.44 2.63 18.59
CA ILE A 273 0.18 2.07 18.08
C ILE A 273 -1.04 2.68 18.77
N ASN A 274 -0.93 3.03 20.06
CA ASN A 274 -2.01 3.67 20.82
C ASN A 274 -2.34 5.08 20.31
N THR A 275 -1.41 5.73 19.62
CA THR A 275 -1.60 7.05 18.98
C THR A 275 -1.67 6.93 17.46
N ALA A 276 -1.60 5.70 16.93
CA ALA A 276 -1.71 5.45 15.50
C ALA A 276 -3.18 5.46 15.09
N ARG A 277 -3.41 5.67 13.80
CA ARG A 277 -4.74 5.66 13.18
C ARG A 277 -5.45 4.33 13.42
N ASP A 278 -6.78 4.36 13.52
CA ASP A 278 -7.62 3.17 13.73
C ASP A 278 -7.33 2.04 12.76
N ALA A 279 -7.11 2.34 11.48
CA ALA A 279 -6.73 1.33 10.50
C ALA A 279 -5.42 0.58 10.86
N ALA A 280 -4.43 1.28 11.41
CA ALA A 280 -3.17 0.69 11.86
C ALA A 280 -3.38 -0.13 13.15
N GLN A 281 -4.20 0.38 14.08
CA GLN A 281 -4.60 -0.34 15.29
C GLN A 281 -5.36 -1.64 14.95
N HIS A 282 -6.32 -1.56 14.03
CA HIS A 282 -7.10 -2.69 13.56
C HIS A 282 -6.21 -3.73 12.86
N ALA A 283 -5.28 -3.28 12.01
CA ALA A 283 -4.30 -4.15 11.38
C ALA A 283 -3.41 -4.85 12.43
N PHE A 284 -2.89 -4.12 13.41
CA PHE A 284 -2.09 -4.68 14.50
C PHE A 284 -2.87 -5.75 15.28
N ALA A 285 -4.09 -5.45 15.70
CA ALA A 285 -4.92 -6.38 16.46
C ALA A 285 -5.27 -7.62 15.64
N ALA A 286 -5.56 -7.47 14.34
CA ALA A 286 -5.76 -8.61 13.44
C ALA A 286 -4.50 -9.49 13.30
N TYR A 287 -3.32 -8.87 13.21
CA TYR A 287 -2.04 -9.59 13.19
C TYR A 287 -1.75 -10.28 14.52
N ALA A 288 -2.10 -9.67 15.66
CA ALA A 288 -1.97 -10.29 16.98
C ALA A 288 -2.87 -11.53 17.11
N LEU A 289 -4.14 -11.47 16.68
CA LEU A 289 -5.03 -12.63 16.67
C LEU A 289 -4.50 -13.76 15.77
N ARG A 290 -4.00 -13.41 14.59
CA ARG A 290 -3.36 -14.37 13.69
C ARG A 290 -2.12 -15.01 14.30
N ALA A 291 -1.25 -14.20 14.92
CA ALA A 291 -0.05 -14.66 15.61
C ALA A 291 -0.40 -15.61 16.77
N ALA A 292 -1.44 -15.28 17.55
CA ALA A 292 -1.93 -16.14 18.62
C ALA A 292 -2.38 -17.50 18.09
N TYR A 293 -3.14 -17.52 16.99
CA TYR A 293 -3.55 -18.78 16.35
C TYR A 293 -2.35 -19.62 15.88
N ILE A 294 -1.34 -18.99 15.27
CA ILE A 294 -0.09 -19.67 14.87
C ILE A 294 0.63 -20.26 16.11
N PHE A 295 0.67 -19.55 17.23
CA PHE A 295 1.26 -20.09 18.47
C PHE A 295 0.46 -21.26 19.04
N ARG A 296 -0.88 -21.22 18.98
CA ARG A 296 -1.73 -22.35 19.37
C ARG A 296 -1.45 -23.58 18.50
N LEU A 297 -1.33 -23.42 17.18
CA LEU A 297 -0.92 -24.51 16.27
C LEU A 297 0.50 -25.05 16.55
N LYS A 298 1.34 -24.29 17.26
CA LYS A 298 2.68 -24.70 17.69
C LYS A 298 2.73 -25.13 19.17
N ASN A 299 1.58 -25.40 19.80
CA ASN A 299 1.45 -25.78 21.21
C ASN A 299 2.08 -24.77 22.20
N ASN A 300 2.11 -23.48 21.86
CA ASN A 300 2.60 -22.41 22.72
C ASN A 300 1.43 -21.56 23.25
N ALA A 301 0.72 -22.09 24.23
CA ALA A 301 -0.47 -21.44 24.81
C ALA A 301 -0.16 -20.12 25.52
N LYS A 302 1.04 -19.98 26.13
CA LYS A 302 1.43 -18.80 26.89
C LYS A 302 1.56 -17.56 25.99
N ASP A 303 2.29 -17.69 24.88
CA ASP A 303 2.49 -16.56 23.95
C ASP A 303 1.18 -16.21 23.21
N ALA A 304 0.32 -17.22 22.94
CA ALA A 304 -1.01 -17.00 22.38
C ALA A 304 -1.91 -16.19 23.34
N ALA A 305 -2.02 -16.61 24.60
CA ALA A 305 -2.84 -15.95 25.61
C ALA A 305 -2.40 -14.50 25.84
N TRP A 306 -1.09 -14.21 25.81
CA TRP A 306 -0.58 -12.84 25.94
C TRP A 306 -1.04 -11.94 24.79
N LEU A 307 -0.97 -12.43 23.54
CA LEU A 307 -1.42 -11.68 22.36
C LEU A 307 -2.94 -11.45 22.38
N GLU A 308 -3.71 -12.46 22.77
CA GLU A 308 -5.18 -12.35 22.91
C GLU A 308 -5.57 -11.33 23.97
N ALA A 309 -4.92 -11.38 25.14
CA ALA A 309 -5.15 -10.42 26.22
C ALA A 309 -4.87 -8.98 25.77
N ILE A 310 -3.85 -8.74 24.95
CA ILE A 310 -3.59 -7.41 24.37
C ILE A 310 -4.74 -6.96 23.47
N VAL A 311 -5.25 -7.84 22.61
CA VAL A 311 -6.37 -7.51 21.71
C VAL A 311 -7.62 -7.17 22.51
N ILE A 312 -7.95 -7.99 23.51
CA ILE A 312 -9.12 -7.81 24.37
C ILE A 312 -9.02 -6.49 25.15
N THR A 313 -7.87 -6.22 25.76
CA THR A 313 -7.72 -5.06 26.67
C THR A 313 -7.52 -3.73 25.95
N ARG A 314 -6.92 -3.72 24.75
CA ARG A 314 -6.53 -2.47 24.08
C ARG A 314 -7.28 -2.17 22.79
N PHE A 315 -7.92 -3.16 22.16
CA PHE A 315 -8.54 -3.01 20.84
C PHE A 315 -9.98 -3.55 20.84
N PRO A 316 -10.91 -2.91 21.57
CA PRO A 316 -12.26 -3.43 21.81
C PRO A 316 -13.06 -3.64 20.51
N VAL A 317 -12.87 -2.79 19.50
CA VAL A 317 -13.55 -2.92 18.19
C VAL A 317 -13.16 -4.23 17.49
N VAL A 318 -11.87 -4.55 17.46
CA VAL A 318 -11.40 -5.81 16.86
C VAL A 318 -11.73 -7.00 17.73
N SER A 319 -11.69 -6.85 19.06
CA SER A 319 -12.14 -7.88 20.00
C SER A 319 -13.61 -8.25 19.79
N ALA A 320 -14.49 -7.27 19.56
CA ALA A 320 -15.89 -7.52 19.24
C ALA A 320 -16.05 -8.28 17.92
N ALA A 321 -15.18 -8.02 16.93
CA ALA A 321 -15.15 -8.72 15.65
C ALA A 321 -14.28 -10.00 15.64
N ARG A 322 -13.78 -10.45 16.79
CA ARG A 322 -12.78 -11.53 16.88
C ARG A 322 -13.23 -12.80 16.18
N GLN A 323 -14.49 -13.21 16.37
CA GLN A 323 -14.98 -14.49 15.82
C GLN A 323 -14.89 -14.51 14.30
N LYS A 324 -15.26 -13.40 13.64
CA LYS A 324 -15.13 -13.24 12.19
C LYS A 324 -13.66 -13.35 11.77
N LYS A 325 -12.75 -12.66 12.46
CA LYS A 325 -11.31 -12.71 12.19
C LYS A 325 -10.71 -14.09 12.41
N LEU A 326 -11.19 -14.82 13.40
CA LEU A 326 -10.77 -16.18 13.65
C LEU A 326 -11.21 -17.11 12.53
N THR A 327 -12.45 -17.01 12.04
CA THR A 327 -12.91 -17.79 10.88
C THR A 327 -12.06 -17.53 9.63
N GLU A 328 -11.68 -16.27 9.37
CA GLU A 328 -10.77 -15.91 8.27
C GLU A 328 -9.37 -16.53 8.43
N VAL A 329 -8.90 -16.71 9.68
CA VAL A 329 -7.57 -17.26 9.99
C VAL A 329 -7.58 -18.79 9.99
N THR A 330 -8.62 -19.43 10.54
CA THR A 330 -8.73 -20.89 10.63
C THR A 330 -8.80 -21.53 9.25
N THR A 331 -9.45 -20.85 8.29
CA THR A 331 -9.59 -21.29 6.90
C THR A 331 -8.44 -20.85 5.99
N ASP A 332 -7.45 -20.11 6.51
CA ASP A 332 -6.36 -19.61 5.68
C ASP A 332 -5.48 -20.75 5.15
N PRO A 333 -5.37 -20.94 3.83
CA PRO A 333 -4.54 -21.98 3.23
C PRO A 333 -3.05 -21.85 3.56
N LYS A 334 -2.53 -20.65 3.86
CA LYS A 334 -1.10 -20.47 4.22
C LYS A 334 -0.72 -21.09 5.57
N LEU A 335 -1.71 -21.46 6.39
CA LEU A 335 -1.49 -22.11 7.68
C LEU A 335 -1.65 -23.62 7.62
N GLU A 336 -1.92 -24.18 6.44
CA GLU A 336 -2.18 -25.61 6.26
C GLU A 336 -1.01 -26.50 6.70
N VAL A 337 0.22 -26.07 6.41
CA VAL A 337 1.43 -26.77 6.86
C VAL A 337 1.46 -26.91 8.39
N LEU A 338 1.10 -25.86 9.12
CA LEU A 338 1.05 -25.91 10.58
C LEU A 338 -0.13 -26.74 11.09
N ARG A 339 -1.31 -26.67 10.44
CA ARG A 339 -2.47 -27.48 10.80
C ARG A 339 -2.19 -28.97 10.69
N ARG A 340 -1.48 -29.40 9.63
CA ARG A 340 -1.09 -30.81 9.44
C ARG A 340 -0.07 -31.30 10.47
N GLN A 341 0.76 -30.39 10.98
CA GLN A 341 1.76 -30.69 12.02
C GLN A 341 1.19 -30.63 13.44
N TYR A 342 -0.03 -30.11 13.60
CA TYR A 342 -0.66 -29.94 14.90
C TYR A 342 -1.09 -31.29 15.46
N THR A 343 -0.56 -31.64 16.64
CA THR A 343 -0.81 -32.92 17.32
C THR A 343 -1.84 -32.83 18.45
N GLY A 344 -2.52 -31.69 18.61
CA GLY A 344 -3.55 -31.53 19.65
C GLY A 344 -4.88 -32.19 19.26
N GLN A 345 -5.71 -32.49 20.27
CA GLN A 345 -6.91 -33.31 20.12
C GLN A 345 -8.04 -32.66 19.29
N ALA A 346 -8.03 -31.34 19.11
CA ALA A 346 -8.96 -30.60 18.27
C ALA A 346 -8.27 -29.33 17.72
N PRO A 347 -8.60 -28.84 16.51
CA PRO A 347 -8.04 -27.57 16.02
C PRO A 347 -8.28 -26.51 17.09
N PRO A 348 -7.27 -25.68 17.43
CA PRO A 348 -7.36 -24.81 18.59
C PRO A 348 -8.55 -23.88 18.46
N THR A 349 -9.57 -24.13 19.28
CA THR A 349 -10.67 -23.21 19.52
C THR A 349 -10.17 -22.14 20.48
N PHE A 350 -10.46 -20.88 20.18
CA PHE A 350 -10.28 -19.82 21.16
C PHE A 350 -11.42 -19.96 22.15
N ASP A 351 -11.11 -19.97 23.44
CA ASP A 351 -12.13 -19.99 24.46
C ASP A 351 -12.93 -18.68 24.35
N PRO A 352 -14.24 -18.71 24.08
CA PRO A 352 -15.01 -17.49 23.97
C PRO A 352 -15.12 -16.74 25.32
N TRP A 353 -14.64 -17.32 26.42
CA TRP A 353 -14.87 -16.86 27.79
C TRP A 353 -13.62 -16.62 28.65
N SER A 354 -12.41 -16.69 28.09
CA SER A 354 -11.17 -16.41 28.83
C SER A 354 -10.72 -14.95 28.75
#